data_AF-A0A5J6V7Q9-F1
#
_entry.id   AF-A0A5J6V7Q9-F1
#
_cell.length_a   1.000
_cell.length_b   1.000
_cell.length_c   1.000
_cell.angle_alpha   90.00
_cell.angle_beta   90.00
_cell.angle_gamma   90.00
#
_symmetry.space_group_name_H-M   'P 1'
#
loop_
_entity.id
_entity.type
_entity.pdbx_description
1 polymer ?
#
loop_
_entity_poly.entity_id
_entity_poly.type
_entity_poly.pdbx_seq_one_letter_code
_entity_poly.pdbx_strand_id
1 'polypeptide(L)'
;MTPPESLFTPSLPLLLVSAVLLVLGLVAWSGRTRQVVLRAWPSPTLHLAPLYLGLAGLLTTLSPLVPGWLATVLLPLSMLPFAAGVLAVVWLPGFLQPRWLRDATSRKDLYDVRAR
;
A
#
# COMPACT_ATOMS: atom_id res chain seq x y z
N MET A 1 -41.24 5.86 -8.32
CA MET A 1 -40.23 5.51 -7.30
C MET A 1 -39.17 4.68 -7.99
N THR A 2 -38.04 5.28 -8.33
CA THR A 2 -36.87 4.53 -8.81
C THR A 2 -36.24 3.80 -7.61
N PRO A 3 -35.89 2.52 -7.74
CA PRO A 3 -35.21 1.81 -6.66
C PRO A 3 -33.86 2.49 -6.36
N PRO A 4 -33.43 2.54 -5.09
CA PRO A 4 -32.13 3.10 -4.72
C PRO A 4 -31.01 2.12 -5.12
N GLU A 5 -30.69 2.02 -6.42
CA GLU A 5 -29.76 0.99 -6.92
C GLU A 5 -28.27 1.37 -6.86
N SER A 6 -27.86 2.58 -6.47
CA SER A 6 -26.49 3.02 -6.75
C SER A 6 -25.53 3.16 -5.56
N LEU A 7 -25.94 2.83 -4.33
CA LEU A 7 -25.07 3.08 -3.16
C LEU A 7 -24.07 1.97 -2.85
N PHE A 8 -24.20 0.77 -3.45
CA PHE A 8 -23.35 -0.38 -3.16
C PHE A 8 -22.65 -0.99 -4.38
N THR A 9 -22.72 -0.34 -5.54
CA THR A 9 -21.97 -0.77 -6.73
C THR A 9 -20.48 -0.50 -6.51
N PRO A 10 -19.60 -1.51 -6.59
CA PRO A 10 -18.15 -1.28 -6.53
C PRO A 10 -17.76 -0.34 -7.66
N SER A 11 -17.12 0.78 -7.32
CA SER A 11 -16.70 1.76 -8.32
C SER A 11 -15.54 1.19 -9.12
N LEU A 12 -15.82 0.85 -10.38
CA LEU A 12 -14.85 0.32 -11.34
C LEU A 12 -13.57 1.17 -11.43
N PRO A 13 -13.63 2.52 -11.41
CA PRO A 13 -12.43 3.35 -11.36
C PRO A 13 -11.58 3.12 -10.11
N LEU A 14 -12.20 2.99 -8.92
CA LEU A 14 -11.48 2.77 -7.67
C LEU A 14 -10.85 1.38 -7.63
N LEU A 15 -11.53 0.37 -8.19
CA LEU A 15 -11.01 -0.98 -8.33
C LEU A 15 -9.76 -1.00 -9.23
N LEU A 16 -9.81 -0.32 -10.38
CA LEU A 16 -8.67 -0.19 -11.29
C LEU A 16 -7.50 0.54 -10.63
N VAL A 17 -7.75 1.67 -9.96
CA VAL A 17 -6.71 2.42 -9.24
C VAL A 17 -6.07 1.54 -8.15
N SER A 18 -6.89 0.83 -7.37
CA SER A 18 -6.42 -0.08 -6.33
C SER A 18 -5.56 -1.22 -6.89
N ALA A 19 -6.00 -1.81 -8.01
CA ALA A 19 -5.26 -2.85 -8.71
C ALA A 19 -3.93 -2.33 -9.28
N VAL A 20 -3.92 -1.15 -9.92
CA VAL A 20 -2.71 -0.52 -10.42
C VAL A 20 -1.73 -0.23 -9.28
N LEU A 21 -2.21 0.31 -8.16
CA LEU A 21 -1.38 0.57 -6.98
C LEU A 21 -0.77 -0.72 -6.40
N LEU A 22 -1.55 -1.80 -6.33
CA LEU A 22 -1.07 -3.12 -5.94
C LEU A 22 0.01 -3.65 -6.90
N VAL A 23 -0.24 -3.58 -8.21
CA VAL A 23 0.73 -4.01 -9.23
C VAL A 23 2.00 -3.18 -9.13
N LEU A 24 1.91 -1.85 -9.02
CA LEU A 24 3.07 -0.98 -8.85
C LEU A 24 3.83 -1.30 -7.57
N GLY A 25 3.13 -1.54 -6.46
CA GLY A 25 3.72 -1.97 -5.19
C GLY A 25 4.48 -3.29 -5.32
N LEU A 26 3.88 -4.29 -5.98
CA LEU A 26 4.48 -5.60 -6.23
C LEU A 26 5.67 -5.52 -7.20
N VAL A 27 5.55 -4.74 -8.27
CA VAL A 27 6.61 -4.52 -9.26
C VAL A 27 7.77 -3.77 -8.64
N ALA A 28 7.52 -2.72 -7.84
CA ALA A 28 8.56 -2.04 -7.06
C ALA A 28 9.31 -3.00 -6.13
N TRP A 29 8.67 -4.12 -5.77
CA TRP A 29 9.19 -5.19 -4.93
C TRP A 29 9.81 -6.37 -5.67
N SER A 30 9.77 -6.40 -7.01
CA SER A 30 10.47 -7.44 -7.78
C SER A 30 11.99 -7.20 -7.74
N GLY A 31 12.77 -8.27 -7.61
CA GLY A 31 14.18 -8.20 -7.15
C GLY A 31 15.07 -7.17 -7.84
N ARG A 32 14.94 -6.98 -9.16
CA ARG A 32 15.75 -6.01 -9.93
C ARG A 32 15.28 -4.56 -9.75
N THR A 33 13.98 -4.33 -9.72
CA THR A 33 13.38 -2.98 -9.54
C THR A 33 13.56 -2.46 -8.13
N ARG A 34 13.62 -3.34 -7.12
CA ARG A 34 13.82 -2.95 -5.72
C ARG A 34 15.05 -2.07 -5.52
N GLN A 35 16.18 -2.39 -6.16
CA GLN A 35 17.41 -1.60 -6.02
C GLN A 35 17.30 -0.23 -6.69
N VAL A 36 16.64 -0.16 -7.84
CA VAL A 36 16.41 1.10 -8.58
C VAL A 36 15.47 2.01 -7.79
N VAL A 37 14.38 1.47 -7.27
CA VAL A 37 13.39 2.19 -6.47
C VAL A 37 14.01 2.72 -5.18
N LEU A 38 14.79 1.91 -4.46
CA LEU A 38 15.48 2.36 -3.25
C LEU A 38 16.45 3.52 -3.50
N ARG A 39 17.08 3.58 -4.68
CA ARG A 39 17.97 4.69 -5.08
C ARG A 39 17.20 5.93 -5.54
N ALA A 40 16.14 5.75 -6.32
CA ALA A 40 15.39 6.84 -6.95
C ALA A 40 14.39 7.53 -6.00
N TRP A 41 13.93 6.85 -4.95
CA TRP A 41 12.86 7.36 -4.10
C TRP A 41 13.43 8.11 -2.88
N PRO A 42 12.85 9.26 -2.52
CA PRO A 42 13.40 10.14 -1.48
C PRO A 42 13.33 9.51 -0.10
N SER A 43 12.28 8.73 0.18
CA SER A 43 12.15 7.99 1.43
C SER A 43 12.19 6.47 1.18
N PRO A 44 12.89 5.71 2.04
CA PRO A 44 12.95 4.27 1.94
C PRO A 44 11.64 3.58 2.33
N THR A 45 10.64 4.27 2.89
CA THR A 45 9.32 3.66 3.19
C THR A 45 8.29 3.99 2.13
N LEU A 46 8.53 5.02 1.31
CA LEU A 46 7.56 5.56 0.37
C LEU A 46 7.13 4.52 -0.69
N HIS A 47 8.02 3.61 -1.05
CA HIS A 47 7.72 2.54 -2.01
C HIS A 47 6.73 1.48 -1.49
N LEU A 48 6.46 1.44 -0.18
CA LEU A 48 5.44 0.58 0.39
C LEU A 48 4.04 1.19 0.34
N ALA A 49 3.95 2.52 0.21
CA ALA A 49 2.68 3.22 0.18
C ALA A 49 1.73 2.74 -0.94
N PRO A 50 2.18 2.52 -2.20
CA PRO A 50 1.30 2.00 -3.25
C PRO A 50 0.72 0.63 -2.91
N LEU A 51 1.53 -0.26 -2.32
CA LEU A 51 1.08 -1.60 -1.95
C LEU A 51 0.01 -1.55 -0.85
N TYR A 52 0.27 -0.79 0.21
CA TYR A 52 -0.64 -0.64 1.33
C TYR A 52 -1.94 0.09 0.95
N LEU A 53 -1.85 1.18 0.19
CA LEU A 53 -3.01 1.93 -0.29
C LEU A 53 -3.83 1.13 -1.30
N GLY A 54 -3.16 0.40 -2.20
CA GLY A 54 -3.83 -0.49 -3.15
C GLY A 54 -4.58 -1.62 -2.44
N LEU A 55 -3.99 -2.23 -1.41
CA LEU A 55 -4.65 -3.25 -0.59
C LEU A 55 -5.85 -2.68 0.18
N ALA A 56 -5.71 -1.51 0.78
CA ALA A 56 -6.79 -0.83 1.49
C ALA A 56 -7.97 -0.50 0.56
N GLY A 57 -7.66 0.05 -0.62
CA GLY A 57 -8.65 0.34 -1.66
C GLY A 57 -9.35 -0.91 -2.16
N LEU A 58 -8.60 -1.99 -2.39
CA LEU A 58 -9.16 -3.28 -2.81
C LEU A 58 -10.12 -3.86 -1.76
N LEU A 59 -9.70 -3.94 -0.49
CA LEU A 59 -10.53 -4.44 0.61
C LEU A 59 -11.81 -3.61 0.77
N THR A 60 -11.69 -2.29 0.67
CA THR A 60 -12.85 -1.38 0.77
C THR A 60 -13.81 -1.59 -0.41
N THR A 61 -13.29 -1.74 -1.62
CA THR A 61 -14.10 -1.94 -2.85
C THR A 61 -14.74 -3.33 -2.90
N LEU A 62 -14.11 -4.34 -2.31
CA LEU A 62 -14.65 -5.71 -2.23
C LEU A 62 -15.62 -5.90 -1.05
N SER A 63 -15.57 -5.03 -0.03
CA SER A 63 -16.46 -5.12 1.14
C SER A 63 -17.96 -5.20 0.83
N PRO A 64 -18.55 -4.50 -0.16
CA PRO A 64 -19.97 -4.66 -0.49
C PRO A 64 -20.29 -5.98 -1.22
N LEU A 65 -19.28 -6.73 -1.69
CA LEU A 65 -19.46 -8.00 -2.41
C LEU A 65 -19.50 -9.23 -1.49
N VAL A 66 -19.17 -9.06 -0.22
CA VAL A 66 -19.16 -10.14 0.79
C VAL A 66 -20.36 -10.03 1.75
N PRO A 67 -20.74 -11.13 2.43
CA PRO A 67 -21.80 -11.10 3.43
C PRO A 67 -21.58 -10.00 4.48
N GLY A 68 -22.66 -9.35 4.93
CA GLY A 68 -22.58 -8.15 5.78
C GLY A 68 -21.72 -8.30 7.04
N TRP A 69 -21.76 -9.47 7.71
CA TRP A 69 -20.91 -9.75 8.87
C TRP A 69 -19.40 -9.72 8.52
N LEU A 70 -19.04 -10.19 7.33
CA LEU A 70 -17.67 -10.20 6.83
C LEU A 70 -17.26 -8.80 6.36
N ALA A 71 -18.16 -8.03 5.77
CA ALA A 71 -17.95 -6.62 5.43
C ALA A 71 -17.63 -5.77 6.68
N THR A 72 -18.36 -5.99 7.78
CA THR A 72 -18.14 -5.33 9.08
C THR A 72 -16.74 -5.61 9.64
N VAL A 73 -16.13 -6.74 9.29
CA VAL A 73 -14.74 -7.08 9.66
C VAL A 73 -13.74 -6.53 8.64
N LEU A 74 -14.08 -6.57 7.35
CA LEU A 74 -13.18 -6.13 6.26
C LEU A 74 -12.90 -4.63 6.30
N LEU A 75 -13.90 -3.81 6.63
CA LEU A 75 -13.78 -2.35 6.72
C LEU A 75 -12.77 -1.89 7.79
N PRO A 76 -12.86 -2.31 9.06
CA PRO A 76 -11.83 -1.98 10.04
C PRO A 76 -10.48 -2.62 9.68
N LEU A 77 -10.48 -3.80 9.04
CA LEU A 77 -9.24 -4.41 8.56
C LEU A 77 -8.58 -3.58 7.44
N SER A 78 -9.34 -2.88 6.59
CA SER A 78 -8.81 -2.01 5.53
C SER A 78 -8.22 -0.70 6.07
N MET A 79 -8.59 -0.30 7.29
CA MET A 79 -7.99 0.86 7.96
C MET A 79 -6.53 0.62 8.35
N LEU A 80 -6.15 -0.62 8.67
CA LEU A 80 -4.76 -0.97 9.00
C LEU A 80 -3.78 -0.71 7.84
N PRO A 81 -3.99 -1.27 6.62
CA PRO A 81 -3.16 -0.97 5.47
C PRO A 81 -3.32 0.49 5.02
N PHE A 82 -4.50 1.11 5.17
CA PHE A 82 -4.63 2.54 4.86
C PHE A 82 -3.71 3.40 5.74
N ALA A 83 -3.77 3.22 7.06
CA ALA A 83 -2.91 3.92 8.01
C ALA A 83 -1.43 3.63 7.75
N ALA A 84 -1.07 2.36 7.48
CA ALA A 84 0.30 1.99 7.11
C ALA A 84 0.76 2.66 5.81
N GLY A 85 -0.11 2.77 4.81
CA GLY A 85 0.16 3.43 3.54
C GLY A 85 0.39 4.94 3.71
N VAL A 86 -0.46 5.62 4.48
CA VAL A 86 -0.30 7.05 4.80
C VAL A 86 0.98 7.29 5.60
N LEU A 87 1.23 6.47 6.63
CA LEU A 87 2.47 6.54 7.40
C LEU A 87 3.70 6.24 6.52
N ALA A 88 3.60 5.33 5.55
CA ALA A 88 4.70 5.01 4.64
C ALA A 88 5.11 6.21 3.76
N VAL A 89 4.16 7.09 3.41
CA VAL A 89 4.42 8.33 2.66
C VAL A 89 5.20 9.33 3.51
N VAL A 90 4.79 9.53 4.76
CA VAL A 90 5.38 10.54 5.64
C VAL A 90 6.65 10.01 6.31
N TRP A 91 6.50 8.98 7.13
CA TRP A 91 7.57 8.29 7.85
C TRP A 91 7.01 7.06 8.55
N LEU A 92 7.46 5.86 8.17
CA LEU A 92 7.05 4.62 8.85
C LEU A 92 7.97 4.38 10.06
N PRO A 93 7.45 4.34 11.30
CA PRO A 93 8.24 4.06 12.49
C PRO A 93 8.98 2.71 12.38
N GLY A 94 10.23 2.64 12.86
CA GLY A 94 11.10 1.46 12.70
C GLY A 94 10.53 0.14 13.25
N PHE A 95 9.58 0.19 14.20
CA PHE A 95 8.90 -1.01 14.71
C PHE A 95 7.83 -1.56 13.74
N LEU A 96 7.21 -0.69 12.92
CA LEU A 96 6.29 -1.08 11.84
C LEU A 96 7.02 -1.45 10.56
N GLN A 97 8.30 -1.09 10.46
CA GLN A 97 9.12 -1.52 9.33
C GLN A 97 9.39 -3.03 9.41
N PRO A 98 9.09 -3.77 8.33
CA PRO A 98 9.50 -5.16 8.21
C PRO A 98 11.00 -5.31 8.44
N ARG A 99 11.44 -6.43 9.03
CA ARG A 99 12.88 -6.67 9.32
C ARG A 99 13.75 -6.46 8.08
N TRP A 100 13.31 -6.99 6.94
CA TRP A 100 14.00 -6.84 5.66
C TRP A 100 14.07 -5.41 5.13
N LEU A 101 13.22 -4.48 5.59
CA LEU A 101 13.25 -3.07 5.20
C LEU A 101 14.30 -2.33 6.02
N ARG A 102 14.36 -2.63 7.32
CA ARG A 102 15.40 -2.13 8.23
C ARG A 102 16.81 -2.52 7.77
N ASP A 103 16.96 -3.72 7.24
CA ASP A 103 18.23 -4.18 6.68
C ASP A 103 18.58 -3.50 5.34
N ALA A 104 17.57 -3.05 4.59
CA ALA A 104 17.75 -2.38 3.30
C ALA A 104 18.05 -0.88 3.47
N THR A 105 17.47 -0.22 4.48
CA THR A 105 17.80 1.17 4.83
C THR A 105 19.23 1.30 5.32
N SER A 106 19.71 0.41 6.20
CA SER A 106 21.11 0.45 6.65
C SER A 106 22.09 0.35 5.50
N ARG A 107 21.77 -0.43 4.45
CA ARG A 107 22.56 -0.50 3.22
C ARG A 107 22.52 0.78 2.41
N LYS A 108 21.38 1.49 2.33
CA LYS A 108 21.28 2.76 1.59
C LYS A 108 22.16 3.83 2.26
N ASP A 109 22.10 3.94 3.59
CA ASP A 109 22.92 4.88 4.35
C ASP A 109 24.42 4.59 4.18
N LEU A 110 24.82 3.32 4.13
CA LEU A 110 26.21 2.91 3.83
C LEU A 110 26.70 3.35 2.44
N TYR A 111 25.82 3.42 1.44
CA TYR A 111 26.18 3.90 0.09
C TYR A 111 26.28 5.44 0.06
N ASP A 112 25.38 6.15 0.73
CA ASP A 112 25.43 7.62 0.81
C ASP A 112 26.67 8.11 1.58
N VAL A 113 27.09 7.38 2.62
CA VAL A 113 28.32 7.71 3.37
C VAL A 113 29.59 7.45 2.54
N ARG A 114 29.61 6.46 1.65
CA ARG A 114 30.75 6.22 0.73
C ARG A 114 30.80 7.16 -0.46
N ALA A 115 29.69 7.83 -0.78
CA ALA A 115 29.61 8.76 -1.91
C ALA A 115 30.00 10.20 -1.53
N ARG A 116 30.30 10.46 -0.26
CA ARG A 116 30.86 11.72 0.26
C ARG A 116 32.35 11.57 0.54
#